data_AF-A0A1C3NSQ4-F1
#
_entry.id   AF-A0A1C3NSQ4-F1
#
_cell.length_a   1.000
_cell.length_b   1.000
_cell.length_c   1.000
_cell.angle_alpha   90.00
_cell.angle_beta   90.00
_cell.angle_gamma   90.00
#
_symmetry.space_group_name_H-M   'P 1'
#
loop_
_entity.id
_entity.type
_entity.pdbx_description
1 polymer ?
#
loop_
_entity_poly.entity_id
_entity_poly.type
_entity_poly.pdbx_seq_one_letter_code
_entity_poly.pdbx_strand_id
1 'polypeptide(L)'
;MAPKKKMFQKSMSALMLGGAESAAPLAGSGVLASNSAGSSPPGAAGTPSAASQTPTTSTPPSSTTTTLTEQAKGVLAQLVKTSKMSRSRGSALAEKPEVQAMLDKDLFLIQSDRRTKMNAMQQLQLVRVLAQFFLERVDDGHRYSYFEAIFLGRSDDPTLHEYRLSVMFQLVSFSIQYPVLQILNHVMGWLCQMKNVEQERIYSDRLIDMIIEHFVRLSNEQNRMHEYLIPLEGTCSEFCALFVSRATLHGPLSPPMITLIVRYCTRNMQFILRHLRDTSWLGNDFAEKVVPKLVEQTLLDDDSDSLGSCLCYVLFRWHIDVLANEDRKGPTKRIEVLDLLLSADYPWTKRRACVLASAIGASTRPEAEIQKELQRLEVPEHFQPVIDLLCSKGIKKSSQTVLDAISEMHLVEEMDRMITEDDI
;
A
#
# COMPACT_ATOMS: atom_id res chain seq x y z
N MET A 1 11.34 -2.83 46.02
CA MET A 1 9.91 -2.54 46.26
C MET A 1 9.15 -2.80 44.97
N ALA A 2 8.37 -3.89 44.93
CA ALA A 2 7.35 -4.13 43.91
C ALA A 2 6.16 -3.13 44.12
N PRO A 3 5.01 -3.15 43.37
CA PRO A 3 4.59 -4.14 42.37
C PRO A 3 3.63 -3.65 41.22
N LYS A 4 3.28 -4.61 40.32
CA LYS A 4 1.93 -4.91 39.75
C LYS A 4 1.16 -3.86 38.92
N LYS A 5 0.77 -4.26 37.69
CA LYS A 5 -0.63 -4.59 37.26
C LYS A 5 -0.65 -4.69 35.72
N LYS A 6 -0.83 -5.87 35.10
CA LYS A 6 -2.09 -6.62 34.88
C LYS A 6 -3.25 -5.78 34.31
N MET A 7 -3.78 -6.29 33.19
CA MET A 7 -5.21 -6.56 32.94
C MET A 7 -5.94 -5.63 31.95
N PHE A 8 -6.76 -6.30 31.12
CA PHE A 8 -7.97 -5.85 30.42
C PHE A 8 -7.92 -5.52 28.92
N GLN A 9 -8.05 -6.59 28.14
CA GLN A 9 -8.64 -6.61 26.80
C GLN A 9 -10.16 -6.89 26.95
N LYS A 10 -11.00 -5.95 26.52
CA LYS A 10 -12.46 -6.10 26.31
C LYS A 10 -12.91 -5.07 25.27
N SER A 11 -13.77 -5.52 24.35
CA SER A 11 -14.42 -4.77 23.25
C SER A 11 -13.51 -4.52 22.03
N MET A 12 -13.80 -4.93 20.80
CA MET A 12 -15.07 -5.25 20.15
C MET A 12 -14.90 -6.39 19.13
N SER A 13 -15.59 -7.51 19.38
CA SER A 13 -16.10 -8.42 18.35
C SER A 13 -17.63 -8.34 18.43
N ALA A 14 -18.28 -7.73 17.46
CA ALA A 14 -19.70 -7.90 17.11
C ALA A 14 -20.03 -7.00 15.91
N LEU A 15 -20.73 -7.56 14.91
CA LEU A 15 -20.97 -7.07 13.53
C LEU A 15 -19.79 -7.42 12.60
N MET A 16 -19.81 -8.46 11.77
CA MET A 16 -20.88 -8.87 10.86
C MET A 16 -20.77 -10.39 10.60
N LEU A 17 -21.73 -11.15 11.12
CA LEU A 17 -22.11 -12.49 10.66
C LEU A 17 -23.58 -12.37 10.21
N GLY A 18 -23.83 -12.75 8.97
CA GLY A 18 -25.11 -12.77 8.27
C GLY A 18 -24.81 -12.82 6.77
N GLY A 19 -24.55 -14.01 6.21
CA GLY A 19 -25.55 -14.88 5.59
C GLY A 19 -25.46 -14.65 4.06
N ALA A 20 -24.82 -15.53 3.27
CA ALA A 20 -25.37 -16.77 2.72
C ALA A 20 -26.68 -16.46 1.96
N GLU A 21 -26.68 -16.32 0.63
CA GLU A 21 -26.94 -17.32 -0.43
C GLU A 21 -27.49 -16.47 -1.62
N SER A 22 -27.48 -16.78 -2.91
CA SER A 22 -27.07 -17.91 -3.73
C SER A 22 -26.98 -17.37 -5.17
N ALA A 23 -25.99 -17.79 -5.95
CA ALA A 23 -25.96 -17.58 -7.40
C ALA A 23 -26.31 -18.90 -8.08
N ALA A 24 -27.34 -18.91 -8.92
CA ALA A 24 -27.46 -19.85 -10.04
C ALA A 24 -28.49 -19.36 -11.09
N PRO A 25 -28.32 -19.73 -12.37
CA PRO A 25 -28.63 -18.88 -13.52
C PRO A 25 -29.78 -19.42 -14.38
N LEU A 26 -30.44 -18.56 -15.16
CA LEU A 26 -31.33 -19.03 -16.24
C LEU A 26 -31.26 -18.11 -17.47
N ALA A 27 -30.73 -18.67 -18.55
CA ALA A 27 -31.04 -18.29 -19.92
C ALA A 27 -32.40 -18.90 -20.33
N GLY A 28 -33.13 -18.24 -21.24
CA GLY A 28 -34.17 -18.90 -22.04
C GLY A 28 -35.45 -18.10 -22.31
N SER A 29 -35.46 -17.40 -23.45
CA SER A 29 -36.50 -17.42 -24.50
C SER A 29 -37.98 -17.06 -24.22
N GLY A 30 -38.54 -16.24 -25.14
CA GLY A 30 -39.99 -16.15 -25.41
C GLY A 30 -40.52 -14.70 -25.45
N VAL A 31 -40.41 -13.92 -26.54
CA VAL A 31 -41.22 -13.93 -27.80
C VAL A 31 -42.62 -13.29 -27.62
N LEU A 32 -42.93 -12.37 -28.56
CA LEU A 32 -44.21 -11.76 -28.97
C LEU A 32 -44.64 -10.46 -28.25
N ALA A 33 -45.20 -9.43 -28.89
CA ALA A 33 -45.35 -9.04 -30.30
C ALA A 33 -46.08 -7.68 -30.33
N SER A 34 -45.87 -6.89 -31.39
CA SER A 34 -46.85 -6.00 -32.06
C SER A 34 -47.41 -4.79 -31.27
N ASN A 35 -47.65 -3.59 -31.82
CA ASN A 35 -47.68 -3.11 -33.19
C ASN A 35 -47.80 -1.56 -33.16
N SER A 36 -47.24 -0.90 -34.18
CA SER A 36 -47.86 0.14 -35.06
C SER A 36 -48.57 1.35 -34.42
N ALA A 37 -48.58 2.58 -34.91
CA ALA A 37 -48.06 3.36 -36.03
C ALA A 37 -48.48 4.82 -35.66
N GLY A 38 -47.78 5.90 -36.00
CA GLY A 38 -47.59 6.41 -37.35
C GLY A 38 -47.74 7.95 -37.37
N SER A 39 -47.07 8.58 -38.35
CA SER A 39 -47.24 9.93 -38.93
C SER A 39 -47.03 11.16 -38.02
N SER A 40 -45.98 11.98 -38.12
CA SER A 40 -45.42 12.83 -39.22
C SER A 40 -45.93 14.30 -39.22
N PRO A 41 -45.08 15.31 -39.54
CA PRO A 41 -45.28 16.77 -39.33
C PRO A 41 -45.50 17.48 -40.70
N PRO A 42 -45.07 18.75 -41.02
CA PRO A 42 -44.86 20.04 -40.32
C PRO A 42 -45.62 21.22 -41.02
N GLY A 43 -45.43 22.49 -40.61
CA GLY A 43 -45.93 23.66 -41.36
C GLY A 43 -45.49 25.03 -40.81
N ALA A 44 -45.11 25.94 -41.69
CA ALA A 44 -44.25 27.10 -41.44
C ALA A 44 -44.97 28.48 -41.39
N ALA A 45 -44.23 29.46 -40.84
CA ALA A 45 -44.12 30.89 -41.19
C ALA A 45 -45.26 31.89 -40.86
N GLY A 46 -44.87 33.02 -40.24
CA GLY A 46 -45.64 34.27 -40.21
C GLY A 46 -45.24 35.28 -39.11
N THR A 47 -44.30 36.17 -39.40
CA THR A 47 -44.04 37.50 -38.75
C THR A 47 -44.88 38.58 -39.50
N PRO A 48 -44.97 39.91 -39.15
CA PRO A 48 -44.27 40.74 -38.14
C PRO A 48 -45.11 41.88 -37.46
N SER A 49 -44.41 42.82 -36.78
CA SER A 49 -44.67 44.29 -36.60
C SER A 49 -45.02 44.75 -35.17
N ALA A 50 -44.08 45.38 -34.43
CA ALA A 50 -43.84 46.85 -34.24
C ALA A 50 -44.78 47.47 -33.17
N ALA A 51 -44.41 48.36 -32.22
CA ALA A 51 -43.29 49.28 -32.06
C ALA A 51 -43.16 49.79 -30.60
N SER A 52 -42.04 50.48 -30.33
CA SER A 52 -41.83 51.64 -29.43
C SER A 52 -41.04 51.51 -28.11
N GLN A 53 -39.81 52.08 -28.19
CA GLN A 53 -39.16 53.10 -27.32
C GLN A 53 -38.57 52.66 -25.96
N THR A 54 -37.24 52.42 -25.80
CA THR A 54 -36.04 53.31 -25.65
C THR A 54 -35.97 54.14 -24.34
N PRO A 55 -34.76 54.52 -23.83
CA PRO A 55 -33.54 53.77 -23.49
C PRO A 55 -32.91 54.28 -22.15
N THR A 56 -31.61 54.05 -21.93
CA THR A 56 -30.73 54.52 -20.80
C THR A 56 -30.73 53.56 -19.59
N THR A 57 -29.61 53.10 -19.01
CA THR A 57 -28.30 53.71 -18.76
C THR A 57 -27.28 52.60 -18.35
N SER A 58 -25.99 52.91 -18.49
CA SER A 58 -24.79 52.35 -17.81
C SER A 58 -24.21 50.98 -18.21
N THR A 59 -23.17 51.08 -19.04
CA THR A 59 -21.97 50.25 -19.27
C THR A 59 -21.09 50.08 -17.98
N PRO A 60 -19.97 49.32 -18.01
CA PRO A 60 -19.68 48.01 -17.38
C PRO A 60 -18.67 48.19 -16.18
N PRO A 61 -17.90 47.21 -15.59
CA PRO A 61 -17.00 46.23 -16.24
C PRO A 61 -16.72 44.89 -15.49
N SER A 62 -15.86 44.04 -16.07
CA SER A 62 -14.95 43.13 -15.35
C SER A 62 -15.52 41.92 -14.57
N SER A 63 -15.82 40.81 -15.26
CA SER A 63 -15.71 39.50 -14.60
C SER A 63 -14.21 39.17 -14.49
N THR A 64 -13.63 39.56 -13.36
CA THR A 64 -12.33 39.14 -12.86
C THR A 64 -12.10 37.65 -13.13
N THR A 65 -11.05 37.33 -13.87
CA THR A 65 -10.56 35.95 -14.00
C THR A 65 -10.21 35.45 -12.59
N THR A 66 -11.11 34.69 -11.98
CA THR A 66 -10.82 34.02 -10.70
C THR A 66 -9.60 33.15 -10.91
N THR A 67 -8.60 33.31 -10.05
CA THR A 67 -7.42 32.45 -10.09
C THR A 67 -7.87 31.00 -9.87
N LEU A 68 -7.17 30.05 -10.49
CA LEU A 68 -7.47 28.61 -10.33
C LEU A 68 -7.62 28.22 -8.86
N THR A 69 -6.78 28.77 -7.99
CA THR A 69 -6.83 28.57 -6.54
C THR A 69 -8.18 28.93 -5.93
N GLU A 70 -8.73 30.11 -6.25
CA GLU A 70 -10.00 30.56 -5.70
C GLU A 70 -11.18 29.79 -6.29
N GLN A 71 -11.11 29.44 -7.57
CA GLN A 71 -12.11 28.57 -8.22
C GLN A 71 -12.13 27.18 -7.54
N ALA A 72 -10.97 26.55 -7.40
CA ALA A 72 -10.84 25.24 -6.75
C ALA A 72 -11.34 25.26 -5.30
N LYS A 73 -10.98 26.28 -4.51
CA LYS A 73 -11.51 26.47 -3.15
C LYS A 73 -13.03 26.61 -3.13
N GLY A 74 -13.60 27.39 -4.05
CA GLY A 74 -15.05 27.58 -4.18
C GLY A 74 -15.78 26.27 -4.44
N VAL A 75 -15.28 25.44 -5.37
CA VAL A 75 -15.83 24.12 -5.69
C VAL A 75 -15.75 23.17 -4.50
N LEU A 76 -14.62 23.16 -3.80
CA LEU A 76 -14.43 22.33 -2.62
C LEU A 76 -15.33 22.76 -1.45
N ALA A 77 -15.57 24.06 -1.28
CA ALA A 77 -16.55 24.56 -0.32
C ALA A 77 -17.99 24.15 -0.71
N GLN A 78 -18.32 24.18 -2.01
CA GLN A 78 -19.60 23.70 -2.51
C GLN A 78 -19.77 22.19 -2.31
N LEU A 79 -18.71 21.39 -2.52
CA LEU A 79 -18.70 19.95 -2.25
C LEU A 79 -19.08 19.63 -0.80
N VAL A 80 -18.48 20.37 0.16
CA VAL A 80 -18.81 20.24 1.59
C VAL A 80 -20.27 20.63 1.87
N LYS A 81 -20.75 21.72 1.27
CA LYS A 81 -22.15 22.15 1.40
C LYS A 81 -23.12 21.07 0.89
N THR A 82 -22.84 20.50 -0.29
CA THR A 82 -23.64 19.43 -0.89
C THR A 82 -23.64 18.17 -0.02
N SER A 83 -22.48 17.81 0.54
CA SER A 83 -22.39 16.68 1.48
C SER A 83 -23.26 16.88 2.72
N LYS A 84 -23.17 18.06 3.37
CA LYS A 84 -23.97 18.38 4.57
C LYS A 84 -25.48 18.46 4.29
N MET A 85 -25.87 18.86 3.09
CA MET A 85 -27.28 18.86 2.67
C MET A 85 -27.82 17.46 2.34
N SER A 86 -26.92 16.53 1.99
CA SER A 86 -27.25 15.14 1.67
C SER A 86 -27.51 14.36 2.96
N ARG A 87 -28.71 14.52 3.54
CA ARG A 87 -29.15 13.76 4.73
C ARG A 87 -29.37 12.27 4.46
N SER A 88 -29.41 11.86 3.19
CA SER A 88 -29.65 10.48 2.79
C SER A 88 -28.38 9.64 2.95
N ARG A 89 -28.42 8.67 3.88
CA ARG A 89 -27.36 7.67 4.10
C ARG A 89 -27.07 6.73 2.90
N GLY A 90 -27.67 6.95 1.73
CA GLY A 90 -27.78 5.93 0.69
C GLY A 90 -27.22 6.25 -0.70
N SER A 91 -26.70 7.45 -0.97
CA SER A 91 -26.04 7.73 -2.26
C SER A 91 -24.71 8.38 -2.00
N ALA A 92 -23.65 7.71 -2.45
CA ALA A 92 -22.29 8.20 -2.30
C ALA A 92 -22.15 9.50 -3.09
N LEU A 93 -21.45 10.49 -2.51
CA LEU A 93 -21.21 11.78 -3.16
C LEU A 93 -20.54 11.63 -4.54
N ALA A 94 -19.78 10.55 -4.72
CA ALA A 94 -19.15 10.13 -5.98
C ALA A 94 -20.15 9.78 -7.10
N GLU A 95 -21.34 9.32 -6.76
CA GLU A 95 -22.36 8.86 -7.73
C GLU A 95 -23.24 10.01 -8.25
N LYS A 96 -23.16 11.21 -7.65
CA LYS A 96 -24.01 12.35 -8.01
C LYS A 96 -23.51 13.04 -9.28
N PRO A 97 -24.25 12.99 -10.42
CA PRO A 97 -23.77 13.54 -11.70
C PRO A 97 -23.46 15.03 -11.64
N GLU A 98 -24.26 15.81 -10.90
CA GLU A 98 -24.06 17.25 -10.71
C GLU A 98 -22.74 17.57 -9.99
N VAL A 99 -22.38 16.74 -8.99
CA VAL A 99 -21.12 16.87 -8.26
C VAL A 99 -19.95 16.51 -9.19
N GLN A 100 -20.08 15.44 -9.97
CA GLN A 100 -19.06 15.04 -10.92
C GLN A 100 -18.83 16.08 -12.01
N ALA A 101 -19.90 16.67 -12.55
CA ALA A 101 -19.82 17.75 -13.54
C ALA A 101 -19.17 19.02 -12.99
N MET A 102 -19.50 19.41 -11.75
CA MET A 102 -18.87 20.54 -11.06
C MET A 102 -17.37 20.31 -10.83
N LEU A 103 -16.99 19.12 -10.34
CA LEU A 103 -15.59 18.77 -10.13
C LEU A 103 -14.79 18.75 -11.44
N ASP A 104 -15.33 18.11 -12.48
CA ASP A 104 -14.67 18.06 -13.80
C ASP A 104 -14.42 19.47 -14.35
N LYS A 105 -15.47 20.30 -14.38
CA LYS A 105 -15.41 21.63 -14.99
C LYS A 105 -14.53 22.59 -14.20
N ASP A 106 -14.73 22.66 -12.89
CA ASP A 106 -14.24 23.77 -12.09
C ASP A 106 -13.06 23.41 -11.17
N LEU A 107 -12.84 22.13 -10.87
CA LEU A 107 -11.66 21.67 -10.12
C LEU A 107 -10.57 21.11 -11.05
N PHE A 108 -10.95 20.21 -11.95
CA PHE A 108 -10.02 19.52 -12.86
C PHE A 108 -9.84 20.20 -14.23
N LEU A 109 -10.65 21.24 -14.51
CA LEU A 109 -10.68 21.98 -15.78
C LEU A 109 -10.79 21.07 -17.02
N ILE A 110 -11.60 20.02 -16.91
CA ILE A 110 -11.89 19.06 -17.99
C ILE A 110 -12.95 19.67 -18.90
N GLN A 111 -12.61 19.76 -20.18
CA GLN A 111 -13.51 20.29 -21.20
C GLN A 111 -14.46 19.22 -21.75
N SER A 112 -15.42 19.64 -22.58
CA SER A 112 -16.37 18.73 -23.25
C SER A 112 -15.70 17.71 -24.17
N ASP A 113 -14.49 17.99 -24.64
CA ASP A 113 -13.66 17.07 -25.45
C ASP A 113 -12.81 16.11 -24.61
N ARG A 114 -13.05 16.05 -23.28
CA ARG A 114 -12.35 15.22 -22.29
C ARG A 114 -10.87 15.55 -22.10
N ARG A 115 -10.40 16.71 -22.58
CA ARG A 115 -9.02 17.18 -22.34
C ARG A 115 -8.97 18.11 -21.13
N THR A 116 -7.87 18.02 -20.37
CA THR A 116 -7.53 19.05 -19.38
C THR A 116 -6.69 20.15 -20.05
N LYS A 117 -6.93 21.40 -19.64
CA LYS A 117 -6.11 22.56 -20.03
C LYS A 117 -5.05 22.94 -19.01
N MET A 118 -4.90 22.15 -17.95
CA MET A 118 -3.99 22.49 -16.86
C MET A 118 -2.54 22.33 -17.29
N ASN A 119 -1.78 23.41 -17.25
CA ASN A 119 -0.32 23.34 -17.34
C ASN A 119 0.30 22.81 -16.02
N ALA A 120 1.59 22.47 -16.03
CA ALA A 120 2.27 21.89 -14.87
C ALA A 120 2.17 22.77 -13.60
N MET A 121 2.23 24.09 -13.73
CA MET A 121 2.09 25.01 -12.60
C MET A 121 0.67 24.96 -12.01
N GLN A 122 -0.35 24.90 -12.86
CA GLN A 122 -1.75 24.75 -12.45
C GLN A 122 -1.99 23.40 -11.76
N GLN A 123 -1.36 22.32 -12.23
CA GLN A 123 -1.43 21.01 -11.58
C GLN A 123 -0.82 21.06 -10.17
N LEU A 124 0.34 21.69 -10.01
CA LEU A 124 0.96 21.89 -8.70
C LEU A 124 0.08 22.74 -7.77
N GLN A 125 -0.55 23.80 -8.29
CA GLN A 125 -1.50 24.63 -7.53
C GLN A 125 -2.72 23.82 -7.08
N LEU A 126 -3.30 22.99 -7.95
CA LEU A 126 -4.42 22.11 -7.62
C LEU A 126 -4.04 21.14 -6.50
N VAL A 127 -2.90 20.45 -6.63
CA VAL A 127 -2.41 19.51 -5.62
C VAL A 127 -2.22 20.22 -4.27
N ARG A 128 -1.66 21.43 -4.26
CA ARG A 128 -1.50 22.23 -3.04
C ARG A 128 -2.84 22.60 -2.41
N VAL A 129 -3.84 22.98 -3.22
CA VAL A 129 -5.20 23.29 -2.72
C VAL A 129 -5.87 22.05 -2.15
N LEU A 130 -5.72 20.90 -2.81
CA LEU A 130 -6.26 19.63 -2.32
C LEU A 130 -5.61 19.19 -1.01
N ALA A 131 -4.28 19.29 -0.89
CA ALA A 131 -3.56 18.98 0.34
C ALA A 131 -4.06 19.85 1.51
N GLN A 132 -4.18 21.16 1.30
CA GLN A 132 -4.72 22.09 2.30
C GLN A 132 -6.17 21.73 2.68
N PHE A 133 -7.00 21.40 1.68
CA PHE A 133 -8.40 21.03 1.90
C PHE A 133 -8.56 19.82 2.82
N PHE A 134 -7.75 18.76 2.62
CA PHE A 134 -7.76 17.57 3.48
C PHE A 134 -7.13 17.84 4.85
N LEU A 135 -6.10 18.68 4.93
CA LEU A 135 -5.48 19.07 6.20
C LEU A 135 -6.45 19.84 7.12
N GLU A 136 -7.28 20.71 6.55
CA GLU A 136 -8.31 21.45 7.31
C GLU A 136 -9.48 20.56 7.79
N ARG A 137 -9.58 19.32 7.29
CA ARG A 137 -10.71 18.40 7.51
C ARG A 137 -10.29 17.10 8.19
N VAL A 138 -9.16 17.12 8.91
CA VAL A 138 -8.66 15.94 9.64
C VAL A 138 -9.73 15.32 10.53
N ASP A 139 -10.54 16.15 11.20
CA ASP A 139 -11.61 15.73 12.12
C ASP A 139 -13.00 15.61 11.46
N ASP A 140 -13.13 15.86 10.15
CA ASP A 140 -14.42 15.74 9.46
C ASP A 140 -14.74 14.27 9.15
N GLY A 141 -15.82 13.75 9.72
CA GLY A 141 -16.30 12.38 9.48
C GLY A 141 -16.65 12.08 8.01
N HIS A 142 -16.88 13.11 7.18
CA HIS A 142 -17.19 12.96 5.76
C HIS A 142 -15.95 13.00 4.85
N ARG A 143 -14.74 13.10 5.42
CA ARG A 143 -13.48 13.23 4.67
C ARG A 143 -13.29 12.14 3.59
N TYR A 144 -13.64 10.89 3.89
CA TYR A 144 -13.53 9.79 2.93
C TYR A 144 -14.53 9.96 1.77
N SER A 145 -15.75 10.41 2.03
CA SER A 145 -16.72 10.69 0.97
C SER A 145 -16.29 11.83 0.04
N TYR A 146 -15.54 12.82 0.54
CA TYR A 146 -14.92 13.84 -0.32
C TYR A 146 -13.82 13.23 -1.18
N PHE A 147 -12.96 12.38 -0.59
CA PHE A 147 -11.93 11.65 -1.31
C PHE A 147 -12.52 10.80 -2.44
N GLU A 148 -13.57 10.01 -2.16
CA GLU A 148 -14.28 9.21 -3.16
C GLU A 148 -14.86 10.10 -4.26
N ALA A 149 -15.52 11.20 -3.90
CA ALA A 149 -16.13 12.09 -4.89
C ALA A 149 -15.11 12.76 -5.82
N ILE A 150 -13.97 13.18 -5.26
CA ILE A 150 -12.92 13.88 -5.99
C ILE A 150 -12.16 12.90 -6.90
N PHE A 151 -11.71 11.76 -6.38
CA PHE A 151 -10.77 10.89 -7.09
C PHE A 151 -11.39 9.62 -7.67
N LEU A 152 -12.39 9.04 -7.01
CA LEU A 152 -12.96 7.75 -7.38
C LEU A 152 -14.28 7.85 -8.15
N GLY A 153 -14.77 9.07 -8.39
CA GLY A 153 -15.87 9.31 -9.31
C GLY A 153 -15.51 8.98 -10.76
N ARG A 154 -16.52 9.08 -11.64
CA ARG A 154 -16.37 8.85 -13.09
C ARG A 154 -15.88 7.46 -13.49
N SER A 155 -16.13 6.43 -12.68
CA SER A 155 -15.75 5.04 -13.01
C SER A 155 -16.42 4.52 -14.29
N ASP A 156 -17.48 5.18 -14.76
CA ASP A 156 -18.15 4.97 -16.05
C ASP A 156 -17.36 5.52 -17.26
N ASP A 157 -16.40 6.44 -17.05
CA ASP A 157 -15.49 6.96 -18.07
C ASP A 157 -14.03 6.66 -17.69
N PRO A 158 -13.45 5.55 -18.17
CA PRO A 158 -12.10 5.13 -17.80
C PRO A 158 -11.03 6.19 -18.03
N THR A 159 -11.18 7.04 -19.07
CA THR A 159 -10.18 8.07 -19.39
C THR A 159 -10.17 9.18 -18.32
N LEU A 160 -11.36 9.64 -17.92
CA LEU A 160 -11.48 10.67 -16.89
C LEU A 160 -11.16 10.12 -15.50
N HIS A 161 -11.56 8.88 -15.22
CA HIS A 161 -11.21 8.20 -13.99
C HIS A 161 -9.68 8.11 -13.81
N GLU A 162 -8.97 7.62 -14.83
CA GLU A 162 -7.49 7.53 -14.80
C GLU A 162 -6.81 8.89 -14.63
N TYR A 163 -7.36 9.94 -15.24
CA TYR A 163 -6.85 11.30 -15.04
C TYR A 163 -6.96 11.71 -13.57
N ARG A 164 -8.12 11.49 -12.93
CA ARG A 164 -8.32 11.82 -11.51
C ARG A 164 -7.41 10.98 -10.60
N LEU A 165 -7.23 9.69 -10.89
CA LEU A 165 -6.26 8.84 -10.18
C LEU A 165 -4.82 9.36 -10.35
N SER A 166 -4.45 9.88 -11.52
CA SER A 166 -3.12 10.48 -11.72
C SER A 166 -2.90 11.69 -10.80
N VAL A 167 -3.91 12.55 -10.62
CA VAL A 167 -3.85 13.68 -9.69
C VAL A 167 -3.80 13.20 -8.23
N MET A 168 -4.53 12.11 -7.90
CA MET A 168 -4.48 11.49 -6.58
C MET A 168 -3.06 11.00 -6.24
N PHE A 169 -2.38 10.31 -7.16
CA PHE A 169 -1.00 9.86 -6.95
C PHE A 169 -0.03 11.04 -6.78
N GLN A 170 -0.16 12.09 -7.61
CA GLN A 170 0.62 13.32 -7.41
C GLN A 170 0.36 13.95 -6.03
N LEU A 171 -0.90 13.95 -5.57
CA LEU A 171 -1.24 14.41 -4.23
C LEU A 171 -0.58 13.57 -3.14
N VAL A 172 -0.59 12.24 -3.24
CA VAL A 172 0.12 11.36 -2.30
C VAL A 172 1.60 11.73 -2.20
N SER A 173 2.29 11.87 -3.33
CA SER A 173 3.69 12.27 -3.33
C SER A 173 3.89 13.65 -2.68
N PHE A 174 3.05 14.63 -3.01
CA PHE A 174 3.14 15.96 -2.43
C PHE A 174 2.89 15.94 -0.91
N SER A 175 1.88 15.18 -0.47
CA SER A 175 1.46 15.05 0.93
C SER A 175 2.48 14.35 1.82
N ILE A 176 3.45 13.62 1.25
CA ILE A 176 4.56 13.06 2.01
C ILE A 176 5.62 14.12 2.32
N GLN A 177 5.90 15.04 1.39
CA GLN A 177 6.81 16.17 1.61
C GLN A 177 6.17 17.28 2.46
N TYR A 178 4.87 17.52 2.27
CA TYR A 178 4.05 18.42 3.06
C TYR A 178 3.08 17.57 3.88
N PRO A 179 3.39 17.23 5.16
CA PRO A 179 2.94 16.02 5.85
C PRO A 179 1.42 15.95 6.12
N VAL A 180 0.62 15.85 5.05
CA VAL A 180 -0.82 15.57 5.04
C VAL A 180 -0.99 14.07 4.86
N LEU A 181 -0.32 13.30 5.73
CA LEU A 181 -0.13 11.86 5.59
C LEU A 181 -1.44 11.06 5.67
N GLN A 182 -2.51 11.66 6.23
CA GLN A 182 -3.83 11.04 6.33
C GLN A 182 -4.44 10.67 4.97
N ILE A 183 -4.01 11.32 3.88
CA ILE A 183 -4.48 10.95 2.54
C ILE A 183 -4.08 9.51 2.16
N LEU A 184 -2.94 9.02 2.66
CA LEU A 184 -2.51 7.64 2.41
C LEU A 184 -3.46 6.64 3.05
N ASN A 185 -4.06 6.95 4.21
CA ASN A 185 -5.08 6.08 4.81
C ASN A 185 -6.33 5.96 3.91
N HIS A 186 -6.69 7.01 3.17
CA HIS A 186 -7.79 6.95 2.20
C HIS A 186 -7.42 6.13 0.96
N VAL A 187 -6.22 6.34 0.41
CA VAL A 187 -5.73 5.58 -0.75
C VAL A 187 -5.59 4.10 -0.41
N MET A 188 -5.00 3.76 0.74
CA MET A 188 -4.86 2.38 1.19
C MET A 188 -6.22 1.76 1.50
N GLY A 189 -7.14 2.51 2.11
CA GLY A 189 -8.52 2.06 2.33
C GLY A 189 -9.24 1.72 1.02
N TRP A 190 -9.06 2.53 -0.03
CA TRP A 190 -9.58 2.24 -1.36
C TRP A 190 -8.95 1.00 -1.99
N LEU A 191 -7.60 0.92 -2.01
CA LEU A 191 -6.87 -0.22 -2.60
C LEU A 191 -7.31 -1.54 -1.96
N CYS A 192 -7.36 -1.60 -0.62
CA CYS A 192 -7.75 -2.81 0.11
C CYS A 192 -9.23 -3.20 -0.07
N GLN A 193 -10.08 -2.32 -0.58
CA GLN A 193 -11.50 -2.58 -0.85
C GLN A 193 -11.77 -3.02 -2.30
N MET A 194 -10.76 -3.00 -3.16
CA MET A 194 -10.91 -3.38 -4.57
C MET A 194 -11.24 -4.86 -4.70
N LYS A 195 -12.34 -5.18 -5.40
CA LYS A 195 -12.77 -6.57 -5.62
C LYS A 195 -11.95 -7.27 -6.72
N ASN A 196 -11.35 -6.50 -7.62
CA ASN A 196 -10.54 -7.02 -8.70
C ASN A 196 -9.07 -6.99 -8.29
N VAL A 197 -8.54 -8.17 -7.98
CA VAL A 197 -7.14 -8.38 -7.56
C VAL A 197 -6.12 -7.86 -8.57
N GLU A 198 -6.40 -8.01 -9.88
CA GLU A 198 -5.45 -7.56 -10.90
C GLU A 198 -5.37 -6.03 -10.95
N GLN A 199 -6.50 -5.34 -10.80
CA GLN A 199 -6.51 -3.88 -10.71
C GLN A 199 -5.89 -3.38 -9.39
N GLU A 200 -6.18 -4.05 -8.27
CA GLU A 200 -5.55 -3.76 -6.97
C GLU A 200 -4.02 -3.82 -7.09
N ARG A 201 -3.50 -4.88 -7.73
CA ARG A 201 -2.07 -5.05 -8.00
C ARG A 201 -1.52 -3.90 -8.86
N ILE A 202 -2.15 -3.58 -9.98
CA ILE A 202 -1.71 -2.52 -10.90
C ILE A 202 -1.60 -1.17 -10.19
N TYR A 203 -2.63 -0.77 -9.43
CA TYR A 203 -2.60 0.51 -8.73
C TYR A 203 -1.67 0.52 -7.52
N SER A 204 -1.54 -0.61 -6.83
CA SER A 204 -0.56 -0.77 -5.76
C SER A 204 0.87 -0.63 -6.29
N ASP A 205 1.16 -1.23 -7.44
CA ASP A 205 2.46 -1.10 -8.10
C ASP A 205 2.73 0.31 -8.59
N ARG A 206 1.74 0.97 -9.20
CA ARG A 206 1.85 2.38 -9.60
C ARG A 206 2.12 3.30 -8.40
N LEU A 207 1.48 3.04 -7.26
CA LEU A 207 1.74 3.78 -6.02
C LEU A 207 3.18 3.57 -5.56
N ILE A 208 3.61 2.31 -5.43
CA ILE A 208 4.94 1.98 -4.93
C ILE A 208 6.04 2.47 -5.87
N ASP A 209 5.92 2.25 -7.17
CA ASP A 209 6.91 2.72 -8.15
C ASP A 209 7.11 4.24 -8.09
N MET A 210 6.02 5.01 -8.03
CA MET A 210 6.09 6.47 -7.84
C MET A 210 6.80 6.85 -6.54
N ILE A 211 6.48 6.19 -5.42
CA ILE A 211 7.11 6.47 -4.13
C ILE A 211 8.61 6.16 -4.16
N ILE A 212 8.98 5.03 -4.77
CA ILE A 212 10.38 4.63 -4.91
C ILE A 212 11.13 5.64 -5.77
N GLU A 213 10.58 6.07 -6.90
CA GLU A 213 11.18 7.07 -7.76
C GLU A 213 11.40 8.39 -7.01
N HIS A 214 10.37 8.91 -6.34
CA HIS A 214 10.42 10.23 -5.74
C HIS A 214 11.25 10.31 -4.45
N PHE A 215 11.29 9.24 -3.65
CA PHE A 215 11.83 9.29 -2.29
C PHE A 215 12.99 8.35 -2.02
N VAL A 216 13.17 7.27 -2.80
CA VAL A 216 14.21 6.27 -2.53
C VAL A 216 15.33 6.33 -3.55
N ARG A 217 15.00 6.31 -4.85
CA ARG A 217 15.99 6.27 -5.94
C ARG A 217 16.86 7.52 -5.97
N LEU A 218 16.26 8.67 -5.68
CA LEU A 218 16.95 9.96 -5.63
C LEU A 218 17.61 10.25 -4.27
N SER A 219 17.42 9.40 -3.25
CA SER A 219 17.94 9.66 -1.91
C SER A 219 19.43 9.34 -1.80
N ASN A 220 20.21 10.31 -1.32
CA ASN A 220 21.62 10.20 -1.00
C ASN A 220 21.93 10.90 0.33
N GLU A 221 23.21 10.95 0.71
CA GLU A 221 23.66 11.57 1.96
C GLU A 221 23.27 13.05 2.08
N GLN A 222 23.15 13.77 0.95
CA GLN A 222 22.87 15.20 0.91
C GLN A 222 21.38 15.54 0.96
N ASN A 223 20.52 14.78 0.27
CA ASN A 223 19.10 15.11 0.11
C ASN A 223 18.13 14.20 0.88
N ARG A 224 18.62 13.09 1.46
CA ARG A 224 17.93 12.15 2.37
C ARG A 224 16.42 12.02 2.17
N MET A 225 15.97 11.96 0.93
CA MET A 225 14.56 12.04 0.58
C MET A 225 13.72 10.91 1.22
N HIS A 226 14.34 9.77 1.50
CA HIS A 226 13.70 8.65 2.19
C HIS A 226 13.22 9.00 3.60
N GLU A 227 13.81 10.01 4.26
CA GLU A 227 13.41 10.43 5.61
C GLU A 227 11.96 10.95 5.64
N TYR A 228 11.44 11.49 4.53
CA TYR A 228 10.02 11.88 4.44
C TYR A 228 9.05 10.71 4.54
N LEU A 229 9.50 9.48 4.25
CA LEU A 229 8.68 8.27 4.37
C LEU A 229 8.68 7.69 5.80
N ILE A 230 9.64 8.08 6.65
CA ILE A 230 9.77 7.55 8.01
C ILE A 230 8.48 7.73 8.84
N PRO A 231 7.82 8.92 8.88
CA PRO A 231 6.62 9.13 9.69
C PRO A 231 5.43 8.22 9.34
N LEU A 232 5.45 7.56 8.18
CA LEU A 232 4.39 6.62 7.77
C LEU A 232 4.33 5.39 8.66
N GLU A 233 5.43 5.01 9.32
CA GLU A 233 5.49 3.87 10.25
C GLU A 233 4.48 3.99 11.41
N GLY A 234 4.12 5.21 11.78
CA GLY A 234 3.12 5.51 12.81
C GLY A 234 1.78 6.00 12.28
N THR A 235 1.65 6.20 10.96
CA THR A 235 0.46 6.85 10.37
C THR A 235 -0.41 5.91 9.54
N CYS A 236 0.19 4.98 8.79
CA CYS A 236 -0.52 4.11 7.84
C CYS A 236 0.11 2.70 7.80
N SER A 237 -0.37 1.79 8.64
CA SER A 237 0.18 0.43 8.74
C SER A 237 -0.07 -0.40 7.47
N GLU A 238 -1.18 -0.17 6.77
CA GLU A 238 -1.49 -0.78 5.48
C GLU A 238 -0.45 -0.39 4.42
N PHE A 239 -0.06 0.88 4.37
CA PHE A 239 0.99 1.33 3.48
C PHE A 239 2.33 0.67 3.82
N CYS A 240 2.69 0.58 5.11
CA CYS A 240 3.91 -0.10 5.53
C CYS A 240 3.92 -1.58 5.08
N ALA A 241 2.80 -2.28 5.21
CA ALA A 241 2.65 -3.65 4.73
C ALA A 241 2.81 -3.74 3.22
N LEU A 242 2.14 -2.86 2.45
CA LEU A 242 2.29 -2.84 1.00
C LEU A 242 3.73 -2.53 0.58
N PHE A 243 4.37 -1.54 1.21
CA PHE A 243 5.74 -1.13 0.92
C PHE A 243 6.72 -2.28 1.14
N VAL A 244 6.72 -2.90 2.32
CA VAL A 244 7.59 -4.06 2.63
C VAL A 244 7.34 -5.20 1.64
N SER A 245 6.11 -5.35 1.16
CA SER A 245 5.71 -6.46 0.29
C SER A 245 6.00 -6.25 -1.21
N ARG A 246 6.32 -5.03 -1.63
CA ARG A 246 6.43 -4.68 -3.06
C ARG A 246 7.64 -3.81 -3.41
N ALA A 247 8.16 -3.00 -2.50
CA ALA A 247 9.17 -1.97 -2.81
C ALA A 247 10.42 -2.52 -3.50
N THR A 248 10.88 -3.70 -3.11
CA THR A 248 12.06 -4.38 -3.66
C THR A 248 11.89 -4.88 -5.10
N LEU A 249 10.66 -4.82 -5.62
CA LEU A 249 10.34 -5.15 -7.01
C LEU A 249 10.45 -3.93 -7.93
N HIS A 250 10.46 -2.72 -7.35
CA HIS A 250 10.41 -1.44 -8.08
C HIS A 250 11.67 -0.60 -7.92
N GLY A 251 12.60 -0.98 -7.04
CA GLY A 251 13.86 -0.25 -6.85
C GLY A 251 14.99 -1.10 -6.31
N PRO A 252 16.22 -0.55 -6.32
CA PRO A 252 17.37 -1.23 -5.75
C PRO A 252 17.22 -1.37 -4.23
N LEU A 253 17.81 -2.42 -3.66
CA LEU A 253 17.98 -2.59 -2.22
C LEU A 253 19.12 -1.69 -1.71
N SER A 254 18.99 -0.38 -1.93
CA SER A 254 19.94 0.61 -1.45
C SER A 254 19.83 0.80 0.08
N PRO A 255 20.85 1.36 0.76
CA PRO A 255 20.77 1.61 2.21
C PRO A 255 19.53 2.39 2.66
N PRO A 256 19.03 3.42 1.93
CA PRO A 256 17.74 4.05 2.22
C PRO A 256 16.55 3.09 2.18
N MET A 257 16.50 2.19 1.18
CA MET A 257 15.45 1.18 1.06
C MET A 257 15.48 0.21 2.26
N ILE A 258 16.67 -0.28 2.62
CA ILE A 258 16.84 -1.20 3.74
C ILE A 258 16.43 -0.53 5.05
N THR A 259 16.84 0.73 5.27
CA THR A 259 16.44 1.50 6.45
C THR A 259 14.91 1.59 6.57
N LEU A 260 14.20 1.90 5.49
CA LEU A 260 12.73 1.96 5.48
C LEU A 260 12.09 0.60 5.78
N ILE A 261 12.56 -0.46 5.12
CA ILE A 261 12.04 -1.82 5.33
C ILE A 261 12.22 -2.24 6.79
N VAL A 262 13.43 -2.07 7.34
CA VAL A 262 13.74 -2.41 8.73
C VAL A 262 12.86 -1.63 9.69
N ARG A 263 12.70 -0.32 9.50
CA ARG A 263 11.85 0.51 10.37
C ARG A 263 10.39 0.08 10.34
N TYR A 264 9.84 -0.12 9.14
CA TYR A 264 8.46 -0.55 8.97
C TYR A 264 8.22 -1.94 9.57
N CYS A 265 9.13 -2.88 9.34
CA CYS A 265 9.11 -4.20 9.97
C CYS A 265 9.17 -4.08 11.50
N THR A 266 10.17 -3.38 12.05
CA THR A 266 10.36 -3.25 13.50
C THR A 266 9.12 -2.68 14.20
N ARG A 267 8.44 -1.70 13.57
CA ARG A 267 7.26 -1.06 14.14
C ARG A 267 5.95 -1.83 13.91
N ASN A 268 5.79 -2.45 12.74
CA ASN A 268 4.51 -2.98 12.26
C ASN A 268 4.49 -4.49 11.96
N MET A 269 5.53 -5.26 12.33
CA MET A 269 5.68 -6.68 11.92
C MET A 269 4.41 -7.51 12.07
N GLN A 270 3.74 -7.44 13.23
CA GLN A 270 2.50 -8.19 13.49
C GLN A 270 1.36 -7.82 12.53
N PHE A 271 1.25 -6.53 12.22
CA PHE A 271 0.26 -6.04 11.27
C PHE A 271 0.63 -6.50 9.85
N ILE A 272 1.90 -6.40 9.47
CA ILE A 272 2.39 -6.80 8.14
C ILE A 272 2.09 -8.29 7.90
N LEU A 273 2.45 -9.17 8.83
CA LEU A 273 2.16 -10.62 8.70
C LEU A 273 0.65 -10.90 8.61
N ARG A 274 -0.17 -10.20 9.40
CA ARG A 274 -1.63 -10.31 9.31
C ARG A 274 -2.16 -9.83 7.97
N HIS A 275 -1.66 -8.71 7.47
CA HIS A 275 -2.07 -8.15 6.19
C HIS A 275 -1.70 -9.06 5.03
N LEU A 276 -0.48 -9.61 5.02
CA LEU A 276 -0.02 -10.59 4.03
C LEU A 276 -0.85 -11.88 4.04
N ARG A 277 -1.30 -12.29 5.23
CA ARG A 277 -2.22 -13.43 5.41
C ARG A 277 -3.58 -13.12 4.80
N ASP A 278 -4.14 -11.95 5.10
CA ASP A 278 -5.48 -11.56 4.68
C ASP A 278 -5.54 -11.19 3.18
N THR A 279 -4.42 -10.78 2.58
CA THR A 279 -4.26 -10.42 1.15
C THR A 279 -3.41 -11.47 0.42
N SER A 280 -4.02 -12.60 0.03
CA SER A 280 -3.29 -13.80 -0.42
C SER A 280 -2.38 -13.60 -1.64
N TRP A 281 -2.76 -12.75 -2.60
CA TRP A 281 -1.93 -12.47 -3.78
C TRP A 281 -0.64 -11.72 -3.39
N LEU A 282 -0.75 -10.80 -2.44
CA LEU A 282 0.36 -10.01 -1.92
C LEU A 282 1.29 -10.90 -1.10
N GLY A 283 0.74 -11.77 -0.25
CA GLY A 283 1.51 -12.78 0.50
C GLY A 283 2.26 -13.74 -0.42
N ASN A 284 1.63 -14.20 -1.50
CA ASN A 284 2.29 -15.07 -2.48
C ASN A 284 3.45 -14.36 -3.19
N ASP A 285 3.23 -13.14 -3.69
CA ASP A 285 4.28 -12.34 -4.34
C ASP A 285 5.42 -12.01 -3.37
N PHE A 286 5.11 -11.72 -2.11
CA PHE A 286 6.13 -11.46 -1.09
C PHE A 286 7.03 -12.68 -0.86
N ALA A 287 6.45 -13.86 -0.65
CA ALA A 287 7.22 -15.09 -0.42
C ALA A 287 8.07 -15.50 -1.64
N GLU A 288 7.52 -15.39 -2.84
CA GLU A 288 8.16 -15.91 -4.05
C GLU A 288 9.16 -14.91 -4.67
N LYS A 289 8.94 -13.60 -4.50
CA LYS A 289 9.71 -12.56 -5.22
C LYS A 289 10.50 -11.62 -4.32
N VAL A 290 9.98 -11.31 -3.13
CA VAL A 290 10.60 -10.30 -2.24
C VAL A 290 11.55 -10.93 -1.24
N VAL A 291 11.12 -11.98 -0.53
CA VAL A 291 11.95 -12.61 0.49
C VAL A 291 13.27 -13.14 -0.08
N PRO A 292 13.32 -13.81 -1.26
CA PRO A 292 14.59 -14.23 -1.85
C PRO A 292 15.58 -13.08 -2.06
N LYS A 293 15.11 -11.93 -2.58
CA LYS A 293 15.95 -10.73 -2.77
C LYS A 293 16.48 -10.16 -1.45
N LEU A 294 15.63 -10.15 -0.41
CA LEU A 294 16.04 -9.66 0.91
C LEU A 294 17.07 -10.61 1.56
N VAL A 295 16.89 -11.92 1.41
CA VAL A 295 17.85 -12.92 1.88
C VAL A 295 19.18 -12.76 1.14
N GLU A 296 19.15 -12.66 -0.19
CA GLU A 296 20.35 -12.41 -0.99
C GLU A 296 21.08 -11.14 -0.53
N GLN A 297 20.36 -10.04 -0.29
CA GLN A 297 20.97 -8.82 0.25
C GLN A 297 21.64 -9.04 1.61
N THR A 298 21.01 -9.81 2.51
CA THR A 298 21.64 -10.12 3.82
C THR A 298 22.88 -10.99 3.74
N LEU A 299 23.07 -11.71 2.61
CA LEU A 299 24.25 -12.53 2.36
C LEU A 299 25.39 -11.72 1.71
N LEU A 300 25.07 -10.58 1.08
CA LEU A 300 26.04 -9.71 0.40
C LEU A 300 26.57 -8.58 1.30
N ASP A 301 25.78 -8.12 2.25
CA ASP A 301 26.07 -6.97 3.10
C ASP A 301 26.24 -7.39 4.55
N ASP A 302 27.43 -7.24 5.12
CA ASP A 302 27.74 -7.63 6.50
C ASP A 302 27.12 -6.70 7.56
N ASP A 303 26.65 -5.50 7.22
CA ASP A 303 26.21 -4.50 8.22
C ASP A 303 24.69 -4.52 8.50
N SER A 304 23.91 -5.27 7.70
CA SER A 304 22.44 -5.30 7.76
C SER A 304 21.81 -6.19 8.87
N ASP A 305 22.29 -6.11 10.13
CA ASP A 305 21.85 -7.01 11.23
C ASP A 305 20.36 -6.90 11.56
N SER A 306 19.84 -5.67 11.45
CA SER A 306 18.43 -5.40 11.69
C SER A 306 17.54 -6.02 10.60
N LEU A 307 18.02 -6.08 9.35
CA LEU A 307 17.30 -6.75 8.26
C LEU A 307 17.27 -8.26 8.48
N GLY A 308 18.41 -8.85 8.86
CA GLY A 308 18.51 -10.27 9.21
C GLY A 308 17.53 -10.65 10.32
N SER A 309 17.42 -9.83 11.36
CA SER A 309 16.46 -10.03 12.47
C SER A 309 15.00 -10.00 12.00
N CYS A 310 14.65 -9.04 11.11
CA CYS A 310 13.32 -8.97 10.51
C CYS A 310 13.01 -10.23 9.68
N LEU A 311 13.96 -10.70 8.87
CA LEU A 311 13.80 -11.89 8.04
C LEU A 311 13.66 -13.16 8.88
N CYS A 312 14.46 -13.34 9.93
CA CYS A 312 14.33 -14.47 10.85
C CYS A 312 12.92 -14.53 11.44
N TYR A 313 12.38 -13.38 11.87
CA TYR A 313 11.02 -13.29 12.39
C TYR A 313 9.96 -13.69 11.34
N VAL A 314 10.07 -13.15 10.13
CA VAL A 314 9.17 -13.47 9.01
C VAL A 314 9.21 -14.96 8.70
N LEU A 315 10.39 -15.54 8.53
CA LEU A 315 10.59 -16.96 8.21
C LEU A 315 10.01 -17.86 9.31
N PHE A 316 10.31 -17.55 10.57
CA PHE A 316 9.83 -18.30 11.71
C PHE A 316 8.30 -18.30 11.82
N ARG A 317 7.65 -17.17 11.55
CA ARG A 317 6.19 -17.03 11.67
C ARG A 317 5.43 -17.36 10.39
N TRP A 318 6.09 -17.45 9.23
CA TRP A 318 5.41 -17.61 7.93
C TRP A 318 4.44 -18.80 7.91
N HIS A 319 4.94 -19.97 8.29
CA HIS A 319 4.17 -21.21 8.26
C HIS A 319 3.14 -21.33 9.37
N ILE A 320 3.26 -20.53 10.44
CA ILE A 320 2.37 -20.53 11.61
C ILE A 320 1.23 -19.53 11.40
N ASP A 321 1.59 -18.29 11.08
CA ASP A 321 0.67 -17.15 11.13
C ASP A 321 0.13 -16.74 9.77
N VAL A 322 0.87 -17.02 8.69
CA VAL A 322 0.60 -16.39 7.39
C VAL A 322 0.02 -17.39 6.40
N LEU A 323 0.63 -18.57 6.26
CA LEU A 323 0.17 -19.56 5.30
C LEU A 323 -1.30 -19.97 5.51
N ALA A 324 -1.96 -20.24 4.39
CA ALA A 324 -3.27 -20.88 4.37
C ALA A 324 -3.20 -22.26 5.05
N ASN A 325 -4.26 -22.60 5.78
CA ASN A 325 -4.47 -23.91 6.38
C ASN A 325 -5.95 -24.30 6.25
N GLU A 326 -6.34 -25.45 6.80
CA GLU A 326 -7.72 -25.95 6.72
C GLU A 326 -8.75 -24.96 7.30
N ASP A 327 -8.38 -24.19 8.31
CA ASP A 327 -9.27 -23.26 9.02
C ASP A 327 -9.24 -21.82 8.47
N ARG A 328 -8.25 -21.49 7.62
CA ARG A 328 -7.93 -20.10 7.30
C ARG A 328 -7.44 -19.93 5.86
N LYS A 329 -8.10 -19.01 5.14
CA LYS A 329 -7.62 -18.50 3.86
C LYS A 329 -6.32 -17.74 4.03
N GLY A 330 -5.44 -17.82 3.04
CA GLY A 330 -4.17 -17.11 3.05
C GLY A 330 -3.33 -17.38 1.80
N PRO A 331 -2.10 -16.87 1.75
CA PRO A 331 -1.14 -17.26 0.74
C PRO A 331 -0.84 -18.76 0.80
N THR A 332 -0.59 -19.34 -0.36
CA THR A 332 -0.29 -20.76 -0.56
C THR A 332 1.18 -21.00 -0.87
N LYS A 333 1.93 -19.95 -1.24
CA LYS A 333 3.36 -20.03 -1.55
C LYS A 333 4.19 -20.06 -0.27
N ARG A 334 5.05 -21.07 -0.16
CA ARG A 334 6.07 -21.15 0.88
C ARG A 334 7.26 -20.27 0.53
N ILE A 335 8.00 -19.85 1.55
CA ILE A 335 9.29 -19.20 1.36
C ILE A 335 10.33 -20.29 1.17
N GLU A 336 10.86 -20.41 -0.04
CA GLU A 336 11.94 -21.34 -0.39
C GLU A 336 13.21 -20.55 -0.70
N VAL A 337 14.09 -20.44 0.30
CA VAL A 337 15.36 -19.71 0.22
C VAL A 337 16.55 -20.55 0.67
N LEU A 338 16.33 -21.85 0.93
CA LEU A 338 17.39 -22.74 1.39
C LEU A 338 18.51 -22.86 0.37
N ASP A 339 18.22 -22.92 -0.92
CA ASP A 339 19.25 -23.06 -1.94
C ASP A 339 20.21 -21.86 -1.95
N LEU A 340 19.71 -20.64 -1.70
CA LEU A 340 20.54 -19.44 -1.52
C LEU A 340 21.40 -19.55 -0.24
N LEU A 341 20.79 -19.95 0.87
CA LEU A 341 21.44 -20.03 2.18
C LEU A 341 22.45 -21.18 2.29
N LEU A 342 22.32 -22.20 1.45
CA LEU A 342 23.21 -23.37 1.37
C LEU A 342 24.27 -23.22 0.27
N SER A 343 24.19 -22.19 -0.58
CA SER A 343 25.16 -21.98 -1.66
C SER A 343 26.58 -21.70 -1.13
N ALA A 344 27.59 -22.29 -1.77
CA ALA A 344 28.99 -22.00 -1.50
C ALA A 344 29.44 -20.60 -1.98
N ASP A 345 28.60 -19.91 -2.77
CA ASP A 345 28.93 -18.62 -3.38
C ASP A 345 28.94 -17.46 -2.36
N TYR A 346 28.34 -17.66 -1.19
CA TYR A 346 28.27 -16.64 -0.14
C TYR A 346 29.19 -17.00 1.03
N PRO A 347 29.78 -16.02 1.73
CA PRO A 347 30.55 -16.27 2.94
C PRO A 347 29.64 -16.77 4.08
N TRP A 348 30.26 -17.39 5.09
CA TRP A 348 29.57 -17.73 6.34
C TRP A 348 29.61 -16.57 7.31
N THR A 349 28.44 -16.18 7.80
CA THR A 349 28.26 -15.09 8.77
C THR A 349 27.25 -15.51 9.83
N LYS A 350 27.30 -14.87 11.01
CA LYS A 350 26.29 -15.03 12.07
C LYS A 350 24.88 -14.96 11.52
N ARG A 351 24.66 -13.96 10.67
CA ARG A 351 23.37 -13.66 10.08
C ARG A 351 22.91 -14.77 9.14
N ARG A 352 23.79 -15.24 8.27
CA ARG A 352 23.49 -16.39 7.39
C ARG A 352 23.05 -17.60 8.22
N ALA A 353 23.78 -17.91 9.28
CA ALA A 353 23.45 -19.02 10.17
C ALA A 353 22.07 -18.85 10.83
N CYS A 354 21.74 -17.65 11.33
CA CYS A 354 20.43 -17.34 11.91
C CYS A 354 19.28 -17.46 10.90
N VAL A 355 19.49 -16.91 9.69
CA VAL A 355 18.48 -16.95 8.62
C VAL A 355 18.28 -18.39 8.13
N LEU A 356 19.36 -19.18 8.00
CA LEU A 356 19.33 -20.61 7.69
C LEU A 356 18.50 -21.39 8.72
N ALA A 357 18.80 -21.21 10.02
CA ALA A 357 18.04 -21.87 11.09
C ALA A 357 16.54 -21.55 11.03
N SER A 358 16.19 -20.31 10.71
CA SER A 358 14.79 -19.87 10.56
C SER A 358 14.13 -20.41 9.29
N ALA A 359 14.86 -20.47 8.17
CA ALA A 359 14.36 -20.92 6.87
C ALA A 359 14.05 -22.42 6.82
N ILE A 360 14.83 -23.23 7.54
CA ILE A 360 14.64 -24.69 7.61
C ILE A 360 13.22 -25.05 8.08
N GLY A 361 12.71 -24.37 9.11
CA GLY A 361 11.34 -24.58 9.60
C GLY A 361 10.27 -24.16 8.61
N ALA A 362 10.54 -23.16 7.77
CA ALA A 362 9.60 -22.66 6.76
C ALA A 362 9.54 -23.53 5.49
N SER A 363 10.64 -24.23 5.16
CA SER A 363 10.78 -24.96 3.89
C SER A 363 9.89 -26.20 3.77
N THR A 364 9.45 -26.48 2.55
CA THR A 364 8.77 -27.73 2.17
C THR A 364 9.70 -28.93 2.06
N ARG A 365 11.03 -28.73 1.94
CA ARG A 365 11.99 -29.81 1.68
C ARG A 365 11.96 -30.87 2.80
N PRO A 366 12.11 -32.18 2.50
CA PRO A 366 12.16 -33.23 3.51
C PRO A 366 13.33 -33.03 4.49
N GLU A 367 13.13 -33.28 5.78
CA GLU A 367 14.19 -33.10 6.80
C GLU A 367 15.45 -33.90 6.47
N ALA A 368 15.30 -35.12 5.96
CA ALA A 368 16.43 -35.98 5.57
C ALA A 368 17.26 -35.40 4.41
N GLU A 369 16.62 -34.66 3.50
CA GLU A 369 17.30 -34.02 2.38
C GLU A 369 18.10 -32.80 2.86
N ILE A 370 17.48 -31.96 3.68
CA ILE A 370 18.13 -30.81 4.32
C ILE A 370 19.33 -31.27 5.15
N GLN A 371 19.16 -32.31 5.98
CA GLN A 371 20.23 -32.86 6.81
C GLN A 371 21.42 -33.32 5.97
N LYS A 372 21.16 -34.00 4.86
CA LYS A 372 22.20 -34.50 3.95
C LYS A 372 22.96 -33.37 3.27
N GLU A 373 22.29 -32.26 2.95
CA GLU A 373 22.97 -31.08 2.42
C GLU A 373 23.78 -30.34 3.48
N LEU A 374 23.22 -30.12 4.67
CA LEU A 374 23.93 -29.52 5.80
C LEU A 374 25.24 -30.26 6.13
N GLN A 375 25.20 -31.61 6.14
CA GLN A 375 26.38 -32.46 6.38
C GLN A 375 27.46 -32.38 5.29
N ARG A 376 27.12 -31.87 4.10
CA ARG A 376 28.05 -31.72 2.97
C ARG A 376 28.60 -30.31 2.85
N LEU A 377 28.10 -29.36 3.64
CA LEU A 377 28.57 -27.98 3.59
C LEU A 377 29.99 -27.90 4.15
N GLU A 378 30.86 -27.25 3.41
CA GLU A 378 32.14 -26.79 3.93
C GLU A 378 31.87 -25.49 4.70
N VAL A 379 32.02 -25.54 6.03
CA VAL A 379 31.79 -24.39 6.92
C VAL A 379 33.04 -24.10 7.74
N PRO A 380 33.32 -22.83 8.11
CA PRO A 380 34.37 -22.52 9.06
C PRO A 380 34.17 -23.24 10.40
N GLU A 381 35.26 -23.60 11.09
CA GLU A 381 35.22 -24.39 12.34
C GLU A 381 34.31 -23.77 13.41
N HIS A 382 34.28 -22.45 13.52
CA HIS A 382 33.42 -21.74 14.48
C HIS A 382 31.92 -21.86 14.18
N PHE A 383 31.51 -22.20 12.95
CA PHE A 383 30.11 -22.47 12.61
C PHE A 383 29.75 -23.96 12.67
N GLN A 384 30.72 -24.87 12.76
CA GLN A 384 30.47 -26.31 12.83
C GLN A 384 29.50 -26.71 13.97
N PRO A 385 29.60 -26.15 15.20
CA PRO A 385 28.65 -26.46 16.27
C PRO A 385 27.19 -26.10 15.92
N VAL A 386 26.99 -25.03 15.15
CA VAL A 386 25.66 -24.60 14.70
C VAL A 386 25.09 -25.60 13.69
N ILE A 387 25.92 -26.07 12.75
CA ILE A 387 25.52 -27.08 11.76
C ILE A 387 25.22 -28.42 12.45
N ASP A 388 26.03 -28.83 13.41
CA ASP A 388 25.82 -30.06 14.18
C ASP A 388 24.51 -29.99 14.97
N LEU A 389 24.22 -28.84 15.59
CA LEU A 389 22.97 -28.61 16.30
C LEU A 389 21.78 -28.62 15.34
N LEU A 390 21.90 -28.00 14.15
CA LEU A 390 20.88 -28.07 13.10
C LEU A 390 20.68 -29.51 12.60
N CYS A 391 21.73 -30.33 12.57
CA CYS A 391 21.65 -31.74 12.17
C CYS A 391 21.12 -32.66 13.28
N SER A 392 20.97 -32.18 14.52
CA SER A 392 20.41 -32.95 15.62
C SER A 392 18.92 -33.23 15.41
N LYS A 393 18.38 -34.31 16.04
CA LYS A 393 17.05 -34.84 15.72
C LYS A 393 15.95 -33.76 15.86
N GLY A 394 15.14 -33.60 14.81
CA GLY A 394 14.00 -32.68 14.77
C GLY A 394 14.34 -31.31 14.20
N ILE A 395 15.08 -31.27 13.09
CA ILE A 395 15.65 -30.06 12.46
C ILE A 395 14.62 -28.93 12.32
N LYS A 396 13.38 -29.22 11.89
CA LYS A 396 12.33 -28.19 11.76
C LYS A 396 11.75 -27.68 13.08
N LYS A 397 11.93 -28.43 14.18
CA LYS A 397 11.47 -28.07 15.53
C LYS A 397 12.55 -27.40 16.38
N SER A 398 13.81 -27.54 16.00
CA SER A 398 14.97 -27.03 16.75
C SER A 398 15.36 -25.59 16.39
N SER A 399 14.64 -24.91 15.50
CA SER A 399 15.05 -23.59 14.98
C SER A 399 15.25 -22.56 16.10
N GLN A 400 14.38 -22.51 17.11
CA GLN A 400 14.52 -21.57 18.23
C GLN A 400 15.75 -21.91 19.09
N THR A 401 15.95 -23.18 19.44
CA THR A 401 17.11 -23.63 20.20
C THR A 401 18.43 -23.31 19.48
N VAL A 402 18.43 -23.40 18.16
CA VAL A 402 19.60 -23.04 17.34
C VAL A 402 19.84 -21.54 17.35
N LEU A 403 18.80 -20.71 17.22
CA LEU A 403 18.93 -19.25 17.32
C LEU A 403 19.49 -18.80 18.68
N ASP A 404 19.04 -19.45 19.76
CA ASP A 404 19.54 -19.19 21.10
C ASP A 404 21.04 -19.57 21.20
N ALA A 405 21.44 -20.73 20.65
CA ALA A 405 22.84 -21.17 20.63
C ALA A 405 23.74 -20.27 19.77
N ILE A 406 23.30 -19.83 18.58
CA ILE A 406 24.06 -18.88 17.74
C ILE A 406 24.28 -17.56 18.50
N SER A 407 23.26 -17.09 19.22
CA SER A 407 23.34 -15.88 20.02
C SER A 407 24.37 -16.02 21.16
N GLU A 408 24.35 -17.16 21.86
CA GLU A 408 25.30 -17.47 22.93
C GLU A 408 26.74 -17.57 22.43
N MET A 409 26.99 -18.28 21.31
CA MET A 409 28.33 -18.42 20.72
C MET A 409 28.98 -17.07 20.42
N HIS A 410 28.21 -16.12 19.88
CA HIS A 410 28.75 -14.79 19.55
C HIS A 410 28.89 -13.88 20.77
N LEU A 411 28.06 -14.04 21.81
CA LEU A 411 28.27 -13.33 23.07
C LEU A 411 29.59 -13.74 23.70
N VAL A 412 29.97 -15.02 23.62
CA VAL A 412 31.29 -15.50 24.07
C VAL A 412 32.41 -14.86 23.25
N GLU A 413 32.31 -14.84 21.92
CA GLU A 413 33.31 -14.20 21.05
C GLU A 413 33.45 -12.69 21.31
N GLU A 414 32.35 -11.97 21.52
CA GLU A 414 32.38 -10.54 21.87
C GLU A 414 33.02 -10.31 23.23
N MET A 415 32.69 -11.14 24.24
CA MET A 415 33.32 -11.06 25.56
C MET A 415 34.83 -11.35 25.49
N ASP A 416 35.25 -12.35 24.72
CA ASP A 416 36.66 -12.68 24.53
C ASP A 416 37.40 -11.53 23.82
N ARG A 417 36.79 -10.89 22.82
CA ARG A 417 37.34 -9.69 22.17
C ARG A 417 37.50 -8.53 23.14
N MET A 418 36.47 -8.22 23.95
CA MET A 418 36.54 -7.15 24.95
C MET A 418 37.64 -7.40 25.98
N ILE A 419 37.83 -8.65 26.42
CA ILE A 419 38.92 -9.01 27.34
C ILE A 419 40.28 -8.78 26.67
N THR A 420 40.44 -9.14 25.39
CA THR A 420 41.71 -8.92 24.68
C THR A 420 41.99 -7.45 24.32
N GLU A 421 40.95 -6.62 24.18
CA GLU A 421 41.10 -5.18 23.91
C GLU A 421 41.38 -4.36 25.19
N ASP A 422 40.89 -4.80 26.36
CA ASP A 422 41.20 -4.16 27.65
C ASP A 422 42.62 -4.51 28.18
N ASP A 423 43.28 -5.53 27.63
CA ASP A 423 44.65 -5.94 27.97
C ASP A 423 45.75 -5.28 27.09
N ILE A 424 45.38 -4.34 26.18
CA ILE A 424 46.28 -3.52 25.34
C ILE A 424 46.15 -2.04 25.71
#